data_AF-A0ABD2JRR8-F1
#
_entry.id   AF-A0ABD2JRR8-F1
#
_cell.length_a   1.000
_cell.length_b   1.000
_cell.length_c   1.000
_cell.angle_alpha   90.00
_cell.angle_beta   90.00
_cell.angle_gamma   90.00
#
_symmetry.space_group_name_H-M   'P 1'
#
loop_
_entity.id
_entity.type
_entity.pdbx_description
1 polymer ?
#
loop_
_entity_poly.entity_id
_entity_poly.type
_entity_poly.pdbx_seq_one_letter_code
_entity_poly.pdbx_strand_id
1 'polypeptide(L)'
;MYAAILKGTKHPEAAKLFMSWQLDTDGPSSVQTWSVRTDVQPKQNRRQIWEYPNSSHQKFVEFMSNIDGRQLFGRQIALFLVTSNCVIRPFETNVRPQ
;
A
#
# COMPACT_ATOMS: atom_id res chain seq x y z
N MET A 1 -0.18 4.20 3.93
CA MET A 1 0.78 3.10 4.16
C MET A 1 0.26 2.28 5.33
N TYR A 2 0.05 0.97 5.17
CA TYR A 2 -0.30 0.08 6.27
C TYR A 2 0.94 -0.73 6.62
N ALA A 3 1.47 -0.52 7.82
CA ALA A 3 2.61 -1.26 8.33
C ALA A 3 2.29 -1.73 9.75
N ALA A 4 2.74 -2.93 10.10
CA ALA A 4 2.50 -3.53 11.40
C ALA A 4 3.78 -4.18 11.92
N ILE A 5 3.96 -4.15 13.24
CA ILE A 5 5.07 -4.84 13.90
C ILE A 5 4.62 -6.26 14.23
N LEU A 6 5.40 -7.25 13.81
CA LEU A 6 5.16 -8.66 14.13
C LEU A 6 5.40 -8.91 15.63
N LYS A 7 4.47 -9.59 16.31
CA LYS A 7 4.58 -9.91 17.75
C LYS A 7 5.84 -10.72 18.10
N GLY A 8 6.32 -11.57 17.20
CA GLY A 8 7.52 -12.40 17.38
C GLY A 8 8.81 -11.80 16.81
N THR A 9 8.87 -10.48 16.61
CA THR A 9 10.08 -9.84 16.06
C THR A 9 11.27 -10.00 17.00
N LYS A 10 12.44 -10.33 16.44
CA LYS A 10 13.71 -10.42 17.19
C LYS A 10 14.18 -9.05 17.69
N HIS A 11 13.73 -7.96 17.05
CA HIS A 11 14.18 -6.60 17.34
C HIS A 11 12.97 -5.65 17.47
N PRO A 12 12.22 -5.71 18.59
CA PRO A 12 11.01 -4.90 18.78
C PRO A 12 11.31 -3.39 18.83
N GLU A 13 12.39 -2.98 19.48
CA GLU A 13 12.76 -1.57 19.57
C GLU A 13 13.20 -0.99 18.22
N ALA A 14 13.92 -1.76 17.41
CA ALA A 14 14.27 -1.36 16.05
C ALA A 14 13.02 -1.25 15.15
N ALA A 15 12.05 -2.16 15.31
CA ALA A 15 10.79 -2.09 14.58
C ALA A 15 9.95 -0.85 14.97
N LYS A 16 9.92 -0.49 16.26
CA LYS A 16 9.28 0.76 16.72
C LYS A 16 9.99 1.98 16.15
N LEU A 17 11.32 2.03 16.21
CA LEU A 17 12.11 3.12 15.65
C LEU A 17 11.85 3.30 14.16
N PHE A 18 11.79 2.20 13.40
CA PHE A 18 11.47 2.24 11.98
C PHE A 18 10.08 2.83 11.71
N MET A 19 9.07 2.44 12.50
CA MET A 19 7.72 3.01 12.36
C MET A 19 7.68 4.50 12.72
N SER A 20 8.41 4.91 13.77
CA SER A 20 8.55 6.33 14.12
C SER A 20 9.23 7.12 13.00
N TRP A 21 10.30 6.59 12.41
CA TRP A 21 11.01 7.22 11.29
C TRP A 21 10.16 7.35 10.03
N GLN A 22 9.29 6.37 9.74
CA GLN A 22 8.37 6.43 8.59
C GLN A 22 7.31 7.53 8.73
N LEU A 23 6.91 7.88 9.95
CA LEU A 23 5.91 8.91 10.23
C LEU A 23 6.52 10.29 10.47
N ASP A 24 7.84 10.37 10.60
CA ASP A 24 8.55 11.61 10.86
C ASP A 24 8.36 12.62 9.71
N THR A 25 8.31 13.91 10.02
CA THR A 25 8.20 14.99 9.02
C THR A 25 9.44 15.08 8.14
N ASP A 26 10.60 14.73 8.69
CA ASP A 26 11.88 14.63 7.98
C ASP A 26 12.17 13.19 7.50
N GLY A 27 11.26 12.25 7.82
CA GLY A 27 11.20 10.89 7.28
C GLY A 27 11.07 10.92 5.76
N PRO A 28 11.17 9.76 5.06
CA PRO A 28 11.50 9.70 3.64
C PRO A 28 10.71 10.72 2.80
N SER A 29 11.35 11.87 2.58
CA SER A 29 10.87 13.01 1.79
C SER A 29 10.69 12.66 0.31
N SER A 30 11.03 11.40 -0.01
CA SER A 30 11.07 10.73 -1.30
C SER A 30 9.74 10.10 -1.72
N VAL A 31 8.74 9.96 -0.83
CA VAL A 31 7.44 9.49 -1.29
C VAL A 31 6.75 10.64 -2.02
N GLN A 32 6.73 10.62 -3.36
CA GLN A 32 6.02 11.59 -4.21
C GLN A 32 4.49 11.56 -4.02
N THR A 33 4.00 10.90 -2.98
CA THR A 33 2.59 10.62 -2.70
C THR A 33 2.07 11.46 -1.53
N TRP A 34 0.79 11.31 -1.20
CA TRP A 34 0.17 11.95 -0.03
C TRP A 34 0.71 11.39 1.29
N SER A 35 0.77 12.26 2.30
CA SER A 35 1.01 11.86 3.68
C SER A 35 -0.23 11.20 4.28
N VAL A 36 -0.03 10.29 5.24
CA VAL A 36 -1.11 9.75 6.08
C VAL A 36 -1.45 10.72 7.22
N ARG A 37 -0.51 11.60 7.57
CA ARG A 37 -0.65 12.59 8.63
C ARG A 37 -1.58 13.73 8.20
N THR A 38 -2.48 14.14 9.08
CA THR A 38 -3.45 15.23 8.83
C THR A 38 -2.82 16.62 9.01
N ASP A 39 -1.75 16.72 9.79
CA ASP A 39 -1.02 17.95 10.09
C ASP A 39 0.03 18.32 9.04
N VAL A 40 0.39 17.39 8.15
CA VAL A 40 1.34 17.64 7.06
C VAL A 40 0.57 18.06 5.80
N GLN A 41 0.85 19.26 5.31
CA GLN A 41 0.22 19.75 4.08
C GLN A 41 0.78 19.01 2.84
N PRO A 42 -0.08 18.58 1.91
CA PRO A 42 0.36 17.97 0.65
C PRO A 42 1.15 18.96 -0.22
N LYS A 43 2.16 18.45 -0.94
CA LYS A 43 2.94 19.26 -1.88
C LYS A 43 2.08 19.72 -3.08
N GLN A 44 2.38 20.91 -3.61
CA GLN A 44 1.85 21.46 -4.88
C GLN A 44 0.32 21.74 -4.90
N ASN A 45 -0.20 22.46 -3.91
CA ASN A 45 -1.62 22.87 -3.83
C ASN A 45 -2.61 21.70 -3.93
N ARG A 46 -2.17 20.49 -3.58
CA ARG A 46 -3.03 19.31 -3.55
C ARG A 46 -3.84 19.32 -2.27
N ARG A 47 -5.09 18.89 -2.39
CA ARG A 47 -5.92 18.57 -1.24
C ARG A 47 -5.45 17.29 -0.56
N GLN A 48 -5.84 17.10 0.69
CA GLN A 48 -5.58 15.82 1.36
C GLN A 48 -6.26 14.68 0.60
N ILE A 49 -5.68 13.47 0.65
CA ILE A 49 -6.16 12.36 -0.20
C ILE A 49 -7.61 11.95 0.12
N TRP A 50 -8.08 12.19 1.34
CA TRP A 50 -9.46 11.90 1.78
C TRP A 50 -10.48 12.97 1.39
N GLU A 51 -10.08 14.12 0.85
CA GLU A 51 -10.99 15.18 0.41
C GLU A 51 -11.48 14.98 -1.04
N TYR A 52 -10.95 13.97 -1.73
CA TYR A 52 -11.29 13.68 -3.12
C TYR A 52 -12.52 12.77 -3.19
N PRO A 53 -13.67 13.23 -3.72
CA PRO A 53 -14.89 12.41 -3.78
C PRO A 53 -14.78 11.23 -4.76
N ASN A 54 -13.84 11.30 -5.70
CA ASN A 54 -13.55 10.24 -6.68
C ASN A 54 -12.58 9.17 -6.14
N SER A 55 -12.12 9.27 -4.89
CA SER A 55 -11.25 8.28 -4.26
C SER A 55 -11.78 7.91 -2.87
N SER A 56 -11.71 6.62 -2.51
CA SER A 56 -12.14 6.16 -1.19
C SER A 56 -11.26 5.02 -0.70
N HIS A 57 -10.54 5.29 0.38
CA HIS A 57 -9.74 4.28 1.08
C HIS A 57 -10.63 3.16 1.65
N GLN A 58 -11.82 3.52 2.14
CA GLN A 58 -12.75 2.56 2.71
C GLN A 58 -13.26 1.58 1.65
N LYS A 59 -13.70 2.07 0.48
CA LYS A 59 -14.17 1.19 -0.61
C LYS A 59 -13.07 0.23 -1.09
N PHE A 60 -11.80 0.66 -1.06
CA PHE A 60 -10.68 -0.22 -1.37
C PHE A 60 -10.52 -1.33 -0.30
N VAL A 61 -10.65 -1.01 0.98
CA VAL A 61 -10.61 -2.01 2.07
C VAL A 61 -11.79 -2.98 1.97
N GLU A 62 -12.99 -2.48 1.68
CA GLU A 62 -14.18 -3.30 1.45
C GLU A 62 -13.99 -4.27 0.28
N PHE A 63 -13.46 -3.76 -0.85
CA PHE A 63 -13.10 -4.59 -2.00
C PHE A 63 -12.04 -5.64 -1.63
N MET A 64 -11.00 -5.26 -0.89
CA MET A 64 -9.92 -6.17 -0.46
C MET A 64 -10.38 -7.22 0.55
N SER A 65 -11.43 -6.96 1.31
CA SER A 65 -11.99 -7.90 2.27
C SER A 65 -12.87 -8.96 1.59
N ASN A 66 -13.42 -8.67 0.40
CA ASN A 66 -14.20 -9.62 -0.39
C ASN A 66 -13.29 -10.51 -1.25
N ILE A 67 -12.98 -11.72 -0.77
CA ILE A 67 -12.12 -12.67 -1.48
C ILE A 67 -12.75 -13.12 -2.81
N ASP A 68 -14.03 -13.49 -2.81
CA ASP A 68 -14.70 -14.03 -4.00
C ASP A 68 -14.81 -12.98 -5.12
N GLY A 69 -15.22 -11.76 -4.76
CA GLY A 69 -15.29 -10.64 -5.68
C GLY A 69 -13.93 -10.31 -6.31
N ARG A 70 -12.85 -10.33 -5.51
CA ARG A 70 -11.49 -10.12 -6.02
C ARG A 70 -11.03 -11.21 -6.96
N GLN A 71 -11.32 -12.47 -6.64
CA GLN A 71 -10.92 -13.59 -7.49
C GLN A 71 -11.64 -13.56 -8.84
N LEU A 72 -12.95 -13.29 -8.84
CA LEU A 72 -13.73 -13.15 -10.07
C LEU A 72 -13.23 -11.99 -10.93
N PHE A 73 -13.02 -10.83 -10.31
CA PHE A 73 -12.45 -9.66 -10.99
C PHE A 73 -11.08 -9.95 -11.61
N GLY A 74 -10.18 -10.59 -10.84
CA GLY A 74 -8.86 -10.98 -11.33
C GLY A 74 -8.92 -11.94 -12.53
N ARG A 75 -9.83 -12.95 -12.49
CA ARG A 75 -10.03 -13.88 -13.60
C ARG A 75 -10.57 -13.17 -14.85
N GLN A 76 -11.51 -12.25 -14.69
CA GLN A 76 -12.06 -11.48 -15.81
C GLN A 76 -10.98 -10.61 -16.47
N ILE A 77 -10.19 -9.89 -15.68
CA ILE A 77 -9.06 -9.11 -16.20
C ILE A 77 -8.06 -10.00 -16.93
N ALA A 78 -7.73 -11.17 -16.36
CA ALA A 78 -6.80 -12.10 -16.97
C ALA A 78 -7.27 -12.56 -18.36
N LEU A 79 -8.56 -12.82 -18.55
CA LEU A 79 -9.11 -13.15 -19.87
C LEU A 79 -8.83 -12.06 -20.91
N PHE A 80 -8.91 -10.77 -20.53
CA PHE A 80 -8.62 -9.65 -21.42
C PHE A 80 -7.12 -9.37 -21.61
N LEU A 81 -6.29 -9.63 -20.59
CA LEU A 81 -4.85 -9.34 -20.65
C LEU A 81 -4.04 -10.47 -21.29
N VAL A 82 -4.47 -11.73 -21.16
CA VAL A 82 -3.82 -12.88 -21.82
C VAL A 82 -3.98 -12.79 -23.34
N THR A 83 -5.12 -12.28 -23.84
CA THR A 83 -5.28 -11.95 -25.27
C THR A 83 -4.38 -10.80 -25.72
N SER A 84 -3.77 -10.05 -24.79
CA SER A 84 -2.92 -8.88 -25.03
C SER A 84 -1.41 -9.19 -24.92
N ASN A 85 -1.01 -10.47 -24.79
CA ASN A 85 0.39 -10.93 -24.72
C ASN A 85 1.24 -10.24 -23.63
N CYS A 86 0.63 -9.89 -22.49
CA CYS A 86 1.31 -9.24 -21.37
C CYS A 86 2.07 -10.26 -20.50
N VAL A 87 3.40 -10.14 -20.44
CA VAL A 87 4.25 -10.95 -19.56
C VAL A 87 4.15 -10.41 -18.12
N ILE A 88 3.42 -11.11 -17.26
CA ILE A 88 3.41 -10.85 -15.81
C ILE A 88 4.79 -11.25 -15.26
N ARG A 89 5.60 -10.30 -14.80
CA ARG A 89 6.88 -10.60 -14.15
C ARG A 89 6.61 -11.24 -12.77
N PRO A 90 6.94 -12.52 -12.55
CA PRO A 90 6.83 -13.10 -11.22
C PRO A 90 7.86 -12.44 -10.31
N PHE A 91 7.42 -12.02 -9.13
CA PHE A 91 8.30 -11.61 -8.05
C PHE A 91 8.68 -12.87 -7.27
N GLU A 92 9.72 -13.57 -7.71
CA GLU A 92 10.25 -14.71 -6.97
C GLU A 92 11.01 -14.21 -5.74
N THR A 93 10.42 -14.41 -4.56
CA THR A 93 11.16 -14.37 -3.30
C THR A 93 11.10 -15.76 -2.70
N ASN A 94 12.27 -16.29 -2.35
CA ASN A 94 12.42 -17.59 -1.69
C ASN A 94 11.53 -17.61 -0.43
N VAL A 95 10.89 -18.74 -0.14
CA VAL A 95 9.87 -18.87 0.92
C VAL A 95 10.41 -18.56 2.33
N ARG A 96 11.74 -18.39 2.47
CA ARG A 96 12.39 -17.69 3.59
C ARG A 96 13.59 -16.89 3.08
N PRO A 97 13.45 -15.58 2.81
CA PRO A 97 14.62 -14.72 2.74
C PRO A 97 15.19 -14.62 4.17
N GLN A 98 16.42 -15.08 4.36
CA GLN A 98 17.15 -15.01 5.63
C GLN A 98 17.41 -13.55 6.02
#